data_AF-A0AAE0P4H8-F1
#
_entry.id   AF-A0AAE0P4H8-F1
#
_cell.length_a   1.000
_cell.length_b   1.000
_cell.length_c   1.000
_cell.angle_alpha   90.00
_cell.angle_beta   90.00
_cell.angle_gamma   90.00
#
_symmetry.space_group_name_H-M   'P 1'
#
loop_
_entity.id
_entity.type
_entity.pdbx_description
1 polymer ?
#
loop_
_entity_poly.entity_id
_entity_poly.type
_entity_poly.pdbx_seq_one_letter_code
_entity_poly.pdbx_strand_id
1 'polypeptide(L)'
;LEDTSNKTGQYICLSHRWMQPETQLTSTVMANYQDRAADLAINGLPRLYRAVFFVAAKLGVSYVWIDSLCIVQDDVEDWKRESVKMGDHYSQAYCTIAA
;
A
#
# COMPACT_ATOMS: atom_id res chain seq x y z
N LEU A 1 1.82 0.20 -9.32
CA LEU A 1 0.75 -0.46 -8.54
C LEU A 1 0.25 -1.59 -9.44
N GLU A 2 0.22 -2.82 -8.95
CA GLU A 2 -0.17 -3.97 -9.75
C GLU A 2 -1.51 -4.52 -9.23
N ASP A 3 -2.50 -4.65 -10.11
CA ASP A 3 -3.69 -5.45 -9.83
C ASP A 3 -3.30 -6.93 -9.91
N THR A 4 -3.37 -7.63 -8.79
CA THR A 4 -2.96 -9.04 -8.73
C THR A 4 -3.95 -9.97 -9.42
N SER A 5 -5.11 -9.50 -9.89
CA SER A 5 -6.13 -10.32 -10.58
C SER A 5 -6.51 -11.58 -9.80
N ASN A 6 -6.63 -11.45 -8.47
CA ASN A 6 -6.84 -12.55 -7.52
C ASN A 6 -5.73 -13.63 -7.48
N LYS A 7 -4.52 -13.31 -7.92
CA LYS A 7 -3.36 -14.19 -7.70
C LYS A 7 -3.03 -14.27 -6.21
N THR A 8 -2.51 -15.43 -5.81
CA THR A 8 -1.98 -15.66 -4.47
C THR A 8 -0.48 -15.39 -4.45
N GLY A 9 0.02 -14.89 -3.33
CA GLY A 9 1.42 -14.56 -3.14
C GLY A 9 1.69 -14.03 -1.74
N GLN A 10 2.96 -14.02 -1.35
CA GLN A 10 3.36 -13.38 -0.10
C GLN A 10 3.40 -11.87 -0.27
N TYR A 11 2.84 -11.16 0.70
CA TYR A 11 2.91 -9.71 0.81
C TYR A 11 3.05 -9.34 2.29
N ILE A 12 3.59 -8.16 2.55
CA ILE A 12 3.59 -7.58 3.89
C ILE A 12 2.62 -6.40 3.96
N CYS A 13 2.08 -6.14 5.15
CA CYS A 13 1.24 -4.97 5.39
C CYS A 13 1.98 -3.92 6.23
N LEU A 14 1.67 -2.64 6.01
CA LEU A 14 2.00 -1.55 6.91
C LEU A 14 0.74 -1.11 7.66
N SER A 15 0.80 -1.11 8.99
CA SER A 15 -0.18 -0.47 9.86
C SER A 15 0.43 0.81 10.43
N HIS A 16 -0.07 1.97 9.99
CA HIS A 16 0.41 3.27 10.41
C HIS A 16 -0.69 4.32 10.33
N ARG A 17 -0.44 5.49 10.90
CA ARG A 17 -1.30 6.66 10.70
C ARG A 17 -0.83 7.42 9.46
N TRP A 18 -1.61 7.38 8.38
CA TRP A 18 -1.28 8.07 7.12
C TRP A 18 -1.84 9.49 6.99
N MET A 19 -2.61 9.99 7.96
CA MET A 19 -3.10 11.39 7.99
C MET A 19 -2.02 12.42 8.44
N GLN A 20 -0.76 12.02 8.46
CA GLN A 20 0.35 12.96 8.71
C GLN A 20 0.71 13.69 7.40
N PRO A 21 1.21 14.94 7.45
CA PRO A 21 1.43 15.72 6.24
C PRO A 21 2.27 15.00 5.17
N GLU A 22 3.35 14.33 5.59
CA GLU A 22 4.26 13.63 4.68
C GLU A 22 3.60 12.40 4.03
N THR A 23 2.82 11.63 4.79
CA THR A 23 2.17 10.41 4.29
C THR A 23 0.92 10.72 3.49
N GLN A 24 0.17 11.75 3.88
CA GLN A 24 -1.06 12.18 3.22
C GLN A 24 -0.80 12.69 1.81
N LEU A 25 0.30 13.43 1.61
CA LEU A 25 0.73 13.88 0.28
C LEU A 25 1.11 12.72 -0.65
N THR A 26 1.39 11.55 -0.07
CA THR A 26 1.79 10.36 -0.83
C THR A 26 0.68 9.33 -0.99
N SER A 27 -0.56 9.67 -0.63
CA SER A 27 -1.72 8.83 -0.91
C SER A 27 -2.04 8.73 -2.41
N THR A 28 -2.65 7.60 -2.79
CA THR A 28 -3.20 7.40 -4.13
C THR A 28 -4.56 8.09 -4.22
N VAL A 29 -4.71 8.91 -5.25
CA VAL A 29 -5.96 9.58 -5.63
C VAL A 29 -6.18 9.38 -7.12
N MET A 30 -7.41 9.57 -7.61
CA MET A 30 -7.75 9.37 -9.03
C MET A 30 -6.80 10.12 -9.97
N ALA A 31 -6.40 11.33 -9.58
CA ALA A 31 -5.49 12.18 -10.36
C ALA A 31 -4.07 11.62 -10.53
N ASN A 32 -3.58 10.79 -9.60
CA ASN A 32 -2.23 10.21 -9.65
C ASN A 32 -2.20 8.69 -9.81
N TYR A 33 -3.38 8.06 -9.92
CA TYR A 33 -3.52 6.61 -10.00
C TYR A 33 -2.76 6.03 -11.21
N GLN A 34 -2.93 6.64 -12.40
CA GLN A 34 -2.29 6.14 -13.63
C GLN A 34 -0.76 6.18 -13.53
N ASP A 35 -0.20 7.27 -13.02
CA ASP A 35 1.25 7.41 -12.82
C ASP A 35 1.78 6.37 -11.84
N ARG A 36 1.07 6.18 -10.71
CA ARG A 36 1.43 5.18 -9.70
C ARG A 36 1.27 3.75 -10.20
N ALA A 37 0.31 3.50 -11.08
CA ALA A 37 0.09 2.19 -11.71
C ALA A 37 1.24 1.87 -12.67
N ALA A 38 1.65 2.83 -13.49
CA ALA A 38 2.73 2.67 -14.45
C ALA A 38 4.11 2.48 -13.80
N ASP A 39 4.50 3.37 -12.89
CA ASP A 39 5.76 3.25 -12.16
C ASP A 39 5.70 3.99 -10.82
N LEU A 40 5.74 3.25 -9.72
CA LEU A 40 5.79 3.85 -8.39
C LEU A 40 7.25 4.10 -7.99
N ALA A 41 7.71 5.32 -8.19
CA ALA A 41 9.06 5.74 -7.82
C ALA A 41 9.29 5.67 -6.30
N ILE A 42 9.86 4.56 -5.82
CA ILE A 42 10.12 4.31 -4.38
C ILE A 42 10.91 5.45 -3.74
N ASN A 43 11.85 6.06 -4.47
CA ASN A 43 12.68 7.16 -3.96
C ASN A 43 11.87 8.41 -3.57
N GLY A 44 10.72 8.64 -4.20
CA GLY A 44 9.82 9.74 -3.91
C GLY A 44 8.86 9.48 -2.73
N LEU A 45 8.87 8.28 -2.16
CA LEU A 45 8.00 7.93 -1.03
C LEU A 45 8.57 8.40 0.31
N PRO A 46 7.72 8.57 1.35
CA PRO A 46 8.15 8.90 2.69
C PRO A 46 9.15 7.88 3.23
N ARG A 47 9.98 8.31 4.18
CA ARG A 47 10.99 7.45 4.81
C ARG A 47 10.41 6.15 5.35
N LEU A 48 9.22 6.22 5.96
CA LEU A 48 8.52 5.05 6.49
C LEU A 48 8.25 4.02 5.39
N TYR A 49 7.70 4.43 4.24
CA TYR A 49 7.32 3.49 3.18
C TYR A 49 8.56 2.86 2.56
N ARG A 50 9.61 3.64 2.33
CA ARG A 50 10.90 3.12 1.83
C ARG A 50 11.50 2.08 2.79
N ALA A 51 11.38 2.29 4.10
CA ALA A 51 11.81 1.32 5.09
C ALA A 51 11.00 0.01 5.00
N VAL A 52 9.68 0.10 4.80
CA VAL A 52 8.82 -1.08 4.58
C VAL A 52 9.24 -1.85 3.33
N PHE A 53 9.44 -1.18 2.20
CA PHE A 53 9.95 -1.84 0.97
C PHE A 53 11.31 -2.50 1.18
N PHE A 54 12.21 -1.85 1.92
CA PHE A 54 13.50 -2.43 2.28
C PHE A 54 13.36 -3.70 3.13
N VAL A 55 12.47 -3.68 4.14
CA VAL A 55 12.18 -4.86 4.96
C VAL A 55 11.57 -5.98 4.12
N ALA A 56 10.62 -5.68 3.23
CA ALA A 56 10.03 -6.66 2.32
C ALA A 56 11.11 -7.36 1.48
N ALA A 57 12.01 -6.58 0.88
CA ALA A 57 13.12 -7.09 0.09
C ALA A 57 14.08 -7.97 0.92
N LYS A 58 14.34 -7.61 2.18
CA LYS A 58 15.16 -8.43 3.10
C LYS A 58 14.48 -9.73 3.50
N LEU A 59 13.15 -9.77 3.52
CA LEU A 59 12.35 -10.97 3.79
C LEU A 59 12.09 -11.81 2.53
N GLY A 60 12.56 -11.37 1.34
CA GLY A 60 12.28 -12.05 0.08
C GLY A 60 10.83 -11.91 -0.40
N VAL A 61 10.10 -10.91 0.11
CA VAL A 61 8.71 -10.64 -0.24
C VAL A 61 8.64 -9.49 -1.24
N SER A 62 8.07 -9.74 -2.42
CA SER A 62 8.01 -8.77 -3.52
C SER A 62 6.85 -7.77 -3.43
N TYR A 63 5.85 -8.05 -2.60
CA TYR A 63 4.63 -7.26 -2.53
C TYR A 63 4.45 -6.60 -1.16
N VAL A 64 4.04 -5.35 -1.20
CA VAL A 64 3.72 -4.56 -0.01
C VAL A 64 2.33 -3.98 -0.20
N TRP A 65 1.49 -4.15 0.81
CA TRP A 65 0.18 -3.52 0.89
C TRP A 65 0.22 -2.38 1.91
N ILE A 66 -0.10 -1.17 1.46
CA ILE A 66 -0.22 0.02 2.29
C ILE A 66 -1.54 0.67 1.91
N ASP A 67 -2.46 0.81 2.86
CA ASP A 67 -3.81 1.33 2.63
C ASP A 67 -3.85 2.63 1.82
N SER A 68 -3.05 3.61 2.20
CA SER A 68 -2.93 4.91 1.53
C SER A 68 -2.38 4.83 0.09
N LEU A 69 -1.67 3.75 -0.27
CA LEU A 69 -1.15 3.54 -1.63
C LEU A 69 -2.03 2.61 -2.48
N CYS A 70 -2.60 1.57 -1.86
CA CYS A 70 -3.33 0.51 -2.55
C CYS A 70 -4.83 0.81 -2.71
N ILE A 71 -5.36 1.79 -1.97
CA ILE A 71 -6.75 2.25 -2.07
C ILE A 71 -6.76 3.68 -2.62
N VAL A 72 -7.67 3.96 -3.55
CA VAL A 72 -7.88 5.30 -4.10
C VAL A 72 -8.70 6.13 -3.11
N GLN A 73 -8.06 7.10 -2.45
CA GLN A 73 -8.61 7.76 -1.27
C GLN A 73 -9.78 8.72 -1.56
N ASP A 74 -9.85 9.26 -2.78
CA ASP A 74 -10.92 10.15 -3.23
C ASP A 74 -12.01 9.43 -4.06
N ASP A 75 -11.93 8.10 -4.17
CA ASP A 75 -12.98 7.25 -4.74
C ASP A 75 -13.74 6.50 -3.63
N VAL A 76 -14.99 6.93 -3.41
CA VAL A 76 -15.85 6.36 -2.36
C VAL A 76 -16.20 4.89 -2.63
N GLU A 77 -16.34 4.49 -3.89
CA GLU A 77 -16.72 3.11 -4.22
C GLU A 77 -15.51 2.18 -4.12
N ASP A 78 -14.32 2.65 -4.49
CA ASP A 78 -13.05 1.96 -4.22
C ASP A 78 -12.84 1.75 -2.73
N TRP A 79 -12.98 2.83 -1.96
CA TRP A 79 -12.80 2.79 -0.50
C TRP A 79 -13.79 1.82 0.17
N LYS A 80 -15.07 1.83 -0.21
CA LYS A 80 -16.07 0.89 0.34
C LYS A 80 -15.71 -0.56 0.04
N ARG A 81 -15.23 -0.84 -1.17
CA ARG A 81 -14.88 -2.20 -1.59
C ARG A 81 -13.65 -2.73 -0.85
N GLU A 82 -12.63 -1.90 -0.69
CA GLU A 82 -11.36 -2.32 -0.08
C GLU A 82 -11.40 -2.27 1.46
N SER A 83 -12.15 -1.35 2.06
CA SER A 83 -12.30 -1.26 3.52
C SER A 83 -12.93 -2.52 4.14
N VAL A 84 -13.88 -3.17 3.45
CA VAL A 84 -14.47 -4.44 3.90
C VAL A 84 -13.45 -5.58 3.91
N LYS A 85 -12.46 -5.55 3.00
CA LYS A 85 -11.39 -6.55 2.89
C LYS A 85 -10.18 -6.23 3.77
N MET A 86 -10.18 -5.09 4.46
CA MET A 86 -9.00 -4.62 5.19
C MET A 86 -8.54 -5.63 6.25
N GLY A 87 -9.48 -6.24 6.97
CA GLY A 87 -9.18 -7.31 7.93
C GLY A 87 -8.54 -8.55 7.27
N ASP A 88 -8.98 -8.90 6.07
CA ASP A 88 -8.42 -9.99 5.28
C ASP A 88 -6.98 -9.67 4.83
N HIS A 89 -6.73 -8.44 4.36
CA HIS A 89 -5.39 -8.00 4.00
C HIS A 89 -4.40 -8.10 5.17
N TYR A 90 -4.79 -7.65 6.36
CA TYR A 90 -3.90 -7.75 7.53
C TYR A 90 -3.73 -9.19 8.03
N SER A 91 -4.80 -9.98 8.06
CA SER A 91 -4.76 -11.36 8.60
C SER A 91 -4.05 -12.35 7.68
N GLN A 92 -4.04 -12.11 6.36
CA GLN A 92 -3.39 -12.97 5.38
C GLN A 92 -1.98 -12.50 4.98
N ALA A 93 -1.52 -11.36 5.49
CA ALA A 93 -0.17 -10.88 5.25
C ALA A 93 0.88 -11.83 5.85
N TYR A 94 2.03 -11.94 5.20
CA TYR A 94 3.19 -12.66 5.73
C TYR A 94 3.63 -12.10 7.08
N CYS A 95 3.65 -10.76 7.18
CA CYS A 95 3.76 -10.04 8.43
C CYS A 95 3.16 -8.64 8.29
N THR A 96 2.88 -8.01 9.42
CA THR A 96 2.46 -6.60 9.48
C THR A 96 3.51 -5.80 10.23
N ILE A 97 4.01 -4.73 9.61
CA ILE A 97 4.88 -3.75 10.25
C ILE A 97 3.98 -2.69 10.89
N ALA A 98 4.16 -2.42 12.18
CA ALA A 98 3.46 -1.36 12.91
C ALA A 98 4.39 -0.15 13.13
N ALA A 99 3.90 1.06 12.89
CA ALA A 99 4.68 2.31 13.01
C ALA A 99 3.85 3.52 13.45
#